data_AF-A0A538R055-F1
#
_entry.id   AF-A0A538R055-F1
#
_cell.length_a   1.000
_cell.length_b   1.000
_cell.length_c   1.000
_cell.angle_alpha   90.00
_cell.angle_beta   90.00
_cell.angle_gamma   90.00
#
_symmetry.space_group_name_H-M   'P 1'
#
loop_
_entity.id
_entity.type
_entity.pdbx_description
1 polymer ?
#
loop_
_entity_poly.entity_id
_entity_poly.type
_entity_poly.pdbx_seq_one_letter_code
_entity_poly.pdbx_strand_id
1 'polypeptide(L)'
;MTRSIGVSRDRLCAVRIIAFSLWGRDPKYVIGAIRNAELGPRIYPGWICRFYCGASTPIDAVATLEAFPHVEVVRRTEDGDWTGMFWRFLAAADRAVDVAIFRDTDSRLGARERAAVDAWLATDRPAHVMRDHPMHDVPILGGMWGVRGGILPDIAALIGGRPREARWQIDQEFLAETIAPRLRRQWIEHDEYFARMKFPTVRRGREYVGQPFDEHDRPLLPGPTTLERRLRQAARDVRRVLTAPLLSRGSRA
;
A
#
# COMPACT_ATOMS: atom_id res chain seq x y z
N MET A 1 42.57 19.60 15.93
CA MET A 1 41.50 19.96 14.98
C MET A 1 41.37 18.83 13.97
N THR A 2 40.55 17.82 14.29
CA THR A 2 40.43 16.60 13.48
C THR A 2 39.21 16.76 12.58
N ARG A 3 39.44 17.00 11.28
CA ARG A 3 38.37 17.02 10.29
C ARG A 3 37.85 15.60 10.11
N SER A 4 36.64 15.35 10.62
CA SER A 4 35.83 14.19 10.26
C SER A 4 35.53 14.26 8.77
N ILE A 5 36.11 13.34 8.01
CA ILE A 5 35.80 13.12 6.61
C ILE A 5 34.42 12.48 6.59
N GLY A 6 33.41 13.27 6.21
CA GLY A 6 32.06 12.77 5.99
C GLY A 6 32.12 11.65 4.96
N VAL A 7 31.68 10.45 5.35
CA VAL A 7 31.42 9.36 4.43
C VAL A 7 30.26 9.82 3.55
N SER A 8 30.61 10.31 2.36
CA SER A 8 29.70 10.47 1.24
C SER A 8 29.02 9.12 1.05
N ARG A 9 27.73 9.03 1.40
CA ARG A 9 26.87 7.97 0.88
C ARG A 9 26.85 8.18 -0.63
N ASP A 10 27.71 7.44 -1.32
CA ASP A 10 27.64 7.29 -2.76
C ASP A 10 26.18 7.08 -3.11
N ARG A 11 25.69 8.00 -3.92
CA ARG A 11 24.31 8.09 -4.40
C ARG A 11 24.12 6.94 -5.39
N LEU A 12 24.14 5.70 -4.90
CA LEU A 12 23.60 4.53 -5.57
C LEU A 12 22.20 4.95 -6.05
N CYS A 13 21.93 4.80 -7.34
CA CYS A 13 20.67 5.19 -7.95
C CYS A 13 19.50 4.80 -7.04
N ALA A 14 18.74 5.77 -6.56
CA ALA A 14 17.65 5.56 -5.60
C ALA A 14 16.64 4.55 -6.17
N VAL A 15 16.68 3.30 -5.71
CA VAL A 15 15.79 2.24 -6.19
C VAL A 15 14.42 2.46 -5.58
N ARG A 16 13.40 2.60 -6.43
CA ARG A 16 12.00 2.74 -6.01
C ARG A 16 11.20 1.55 -6.50
N ILE A 17 10.46 0.93 -5.59
CA ILE A 17 9.79 -0.34 -5.82
C ILE A 17 8.28 -0.19 -5.65
N ILE A 18 7.55 -0.77 -6.60
CA ILE A 18 6.14 -1.13 -6.46
C ILE A 18 6.10 -2.64 -6.22
N ALA A 19 5.80 -3.05 -4.99
CA ALA A 19 5.86 -4.44 -4.58
C ALA A 19 4.48 -5.09 -4.60
N PHE A 20 4.42 -6.28 -5.19
CA PHE A 20 3.22 -7.11 -5.33
C PHE A 20 3.49 -8.53 -4.83
N SER A 21 2.48 -9.18 -4.28
CA SER A 21 2.49 -10.63 -4.05
C SER A 21 1.61 -11.30 -5.10
N LEU A 22 2.04 -12.44 -5.63
CA LEU A 22 1.27 -13.23 -6.59
C LEU A 22 1.42 -14.72 -6.29
N TRP A 23 0.31 -15.44 -6.18
CA TRP A 23 0.26 -16.89 -6.11
C TRP A 23 -1.11 -17.36 -6.62
N GLY A 24 -1.24 -18.67 -6.80
CA GLY A 24 -2.45 -19.28 -7.35
C GLY A 24 -2.61 -18.99 -8.84
N ARG A 25 -3.74 -19.44 -9.37
CA ARG A 25 -4.04 -19.43 -10.82
C ARG A 25 -5.30 -18.64 -11.16
N ASP A 26 -5.90 -17.96 -10.20
CA ASP A 26 -7.08 -17.15 -10.43
C ASP A 26 -6.73 -16.00 -11.42
N PRO A 27 -7.38 -15.97 -12.61
CA PRO A 27 -7.10 -14.99 -13.65
C PRO A 27 -7.19 -13.55 -13.16
N LYS A 28 -8.06 -13.26 -12.18
CA LYS A 28 -8.19 -11.94 -11.57
C LYS A 28 -6.85 -11.38 -11.11
N TYR A 29 -6.06 -12.21 -10.42
CA TYR A 29 -4.76 -11.81 -9.88
C TYR A 29 -3.63 -11.97 -10.89
N VAL A 30 -3.67 -13.03 -11.71
CA VAL A 30 -2.63 -13.31 -12.72
C VAL A 30 -2.64 -12.25 -13.83
N ILE A 31 -3.80 -12.01 -14.43
CA ILE A 31 -3.95 -10.95 -15.43
C ILE A 31 -3.76 -9.58 -14.79
N GLY A 32 -4.26 -9.39 -13.57
CA GLY A 32 -4.05 -8.15 -12.83
C GLY A 32 -2.57 -7.80 -12.61
N ALA A 33 -1.73 -8.79 -12.31
CA ALA A 33 -0.28 -8.61 -12.21
C ALA A 33 0.34 -8.15 -13.54
N ILE A 34 0.00 -8.79 -14.64
CA ILE A 34 0.48 -8.44 -15.99
C ILE A 34 0.01 -7.02 -16.36
N ARG A 35 -1.26 -6.67 -16.12
CA ARG A 35 -1.78 -5.31 -16.34
C ARG A 35 -1.04 -4.26 -15.52
N ASN A 36 -0.71 -4.57 -14.27
CA ASN A 36 0.08 -3.65 -13.44
C ASN A 36 1.52 -3.53 -13.92
N ALA A 37 2.13 -4.60 -14.46
CA ALA A 37 3.43 -4.52 -15.12
C ALA A 37 3.38 -3.61 -16.36
N GLU A 38 2.34 -3.70 -17.19
CA GLU A 38 2.14 -2.80 -18.35
C GLU A 38 1.94 -1.34 -17.92
N LEU A 39 1.23 -1.10 -16.82
CA LEU A 39 0.96 0.24 -16.30
C LEU A 39 2.16 0.88 -15.59
N GLY A 40 3.05 0.07 -15.01
CA GLY A 40 4.23 0.51 -14.24
C GLY A 40 4.96 1.72 -14.82
N PRO A 41 5.53 1.64 -16.04
CA PRO A 41 6.32 2.72 -16.62
C PRO A 41 5.48 3.93 -17.03
N ARG A 42 4.16 3.77 -17.20
CA ARG A 42 3.24 4.86 -17.54
C ARG A 42 2.85 5.66 -16.31
N ILE A 43 2.59 4.99 -15.18
CA ILE A 43 2.12 5.62 -13.94
C ILE A 43 3.30 6.03 -13.05
N TYR A 44 4.36 5.20 -13.01
CA TYR A 44 5.55 5.38 -12.19
C TYR A 44 6.83 5.24 -13.04
N PRO A 45 7.12 6.20 -13.95
CA PRO A 45 8.34 6.16 -14.76
C PRO A 45 9.61 6.04 -13.90
N GLY A 46 10.48 5.08 -14.26
CA GLY A 46 11.74 4.81 -13.56
C GLY A 46 11.63 3.99 -12.28
N TRP A 47 10.43 3.54 -11.90
CA TRP A 47 10.25 2.60 -10.78
C TRP A 47 10.28 1.16 -11.28
N ILE A 48 10.65 0.25 -10.39
CA ILE A 48 10.65 -1.18 -10.65
C ILE A 48 9.38 -1.80 -10.05
N CYS A 49 8.69 -2.60 -10.84
CA CYS A 49 7.60 -3.45 -10.38
C CYS A 49 8.19 -4.77 -9.87
N ARG A 50 8.21 -5.00 -8.56
CA ARG A 50 8.72 -6.23 -7.96
C ARG A 50 7.57 -7.17 -7.61
N PHE A 51 7.53 -8.34 -8.25
CA PHE A 51 6.53 -9.38 -7.98
C PHE A 51 7.16 -10.52 -7.19
N TYR A 52 6.62 -10.79 -6.02
CA TYR A 52 6.95 -11.98 -5.24
C TYR A 52 6.02 -13.12 -5.63
N CYS A 53 6.51 -14.08 -6.41
CA CYS A 53 5.72 -15.13 -7.03
C CYS A 53 5.85 -16.47 -6.30
N GLY A 54 4.72 -17.02 -5.84
CA GLY A 54 4.62 -18.38 -5.29
C GLY A 54 4.87 -19.46 -6.34
N ALA A 55 5.24 -20.66 -5.92
CA ALA A 55 5.45 -21.80 -6.81
C ALA A 55 4.16 -22.22 -7.56
N SER A 56 2.98 -21.84 -7.05
CA SER A 56 1.70 -22.11 -7.70
C SER A 56 1.32 -21.12 -8.81
N THR A 57 2.07 -20.02 -8.98
CA THR A 57 1.85 -19.05 -10.06
C THR A 57 2.13 -19.72 -11.42
N PRO A 58 1.26 -19.54 -12.43
CA PRO A 58 1.49 -20.07 -13.77
C PRO A 58 2.85 -19.64 -14.35
N ILE A 59 3.59 -20.60 -14.91
CA ILE A 59 4.96 -20.38 -15.41
C ILE A 59 5.00 -19.42 -16.60
N ASP A 60 3.97 -19.44 -17.44
CA ASP A 60 3.76 -18.51 -18.54
C ASP A 60 3.52 -17.08 -18.05
N ALA A 61 2.77 -16.91 -16.96
CA ALA A 61 2.61 -15.61 -16.31
C ALA A 61 3.93 -15.09 -15.72
N VAL A 62 4.70 -15.94 -15.05
CA VAL A 62 6.04 -15.58 -14.54
C VAL A 62 6.98 -15.18 -15.69
N ALA A 63 7.04 -15.97 -16.76
CA ALA A 63 7.85 -15.67 -17.93
C ALA A 63 7.42 -14.36 -18.61
N THR A 64 6.11 -14.08 -18.66
CA THR A 64 5.58 -12.81 -19.18
C THR A 64 6.02 -11.63 -18.32
N LEU A 65 5.97 -11.77 -16.98
CA LEU A 65 6.44 -10.73 -16.06
C LEU A 65 7.95 -10.49 -16.21
N GLU A 66 8.76 -11.54 -16.29
CA GLU A 66 10.22 -11.47 -16.48
C GLU A 66 10.64 -10.83 -17.80
N ALA A 67 9.75 -10.80 -18.81
CA ALA A 67 10.03 -10.16 -20.10
C ALA A 67 9.96 -8.62 -20.06
N PHE A 68 9.34 -8.02 -19.03
CA PHE A 68 9.30 -6.57 -18.88
C PHE A 68 10.63 -6.04 -18.29
N PRO A 69 11.28 -5.03 -18.90
CA PRO A 69 12.61 -4.57 -18.45
C PRO A 69 12.61 -3.84 -17.10
N HIS A 70 11.45 -3.35 -16.67
CA HIS A 70 11.24 -2.67 -15.38
C HIS A 70 10.62 -3.60 -14.32
N VAL A 71 10.58 -4.90 -14.56
CA VAL A 71 10.04 -5.89 -13.63
C VAL A 71 11.15 -6.70 -12.99
N GLU A 72 11.01 -6.94 -11.69
CA GLU A 72 11.82 -7.88 -10.92
C GLU A 72 10.91 -8.99 -10.38
N VAL A 73 11.19 -10.25 -10.70
CA VAL A 73 10.48 -11.39 -10.12
C VAL A 73 11.32 -12.04 -9.03
N VAL A 74 10.77 -12.09 -7.82
CA VAL A 74 11.34 -12.82 -6.69
C VAL A 74 10.54 -14.11 -6.52
N ARG A 75 11.12 -15.22 -6.99
CA ARG A 75 10.49 -16.54 -6.89
C ARG A 75 10.50 -17.04 -5.44
N ARG A 76 9.38 -17.58 -4.99
CA ARG A 76 9.19 -18.26 -3.71
C ARG A 76 9.08 -19.76 -3.95
N THR A 77 9.59 -20.52 -3.00
CA THR A 77 9.58 -21.99 -3.07
C THR A 77 8.24 -22.58 -2.67
N GLU A 78 7.47 -21.84 -1.87
CA GLU A 78 6.15 -22.23 -1.40
C GLU A 78 5.08 -21.88 -2.43
N ASP A 79 4.03 -22.70 -2.53
CA ASP A 79 2.91 -22.44 -3.42
C ASP A 79 2.27 -21.07 -3.18
N GLY A 80 2.12 -20.67 -1.92
CA GLY A 80 1.46 -19.45 -1.50
C GLY A 80 0.08 -19.72 -0.89
N ASP A 81 -0.20 -19.02 0.20
CA ASP A 81 -1.48 -18.98 0.90
C ASP A 81 -1.71 -17.53 1.38
N TRP A 82 -2.67 -17.28 2.28
CA TRP A 82 -2.89 -15.93 2.80
C TRP A 82 -1.65 -15.27 3.43
N THR A 83 -0.70 -16.04 3.94
CA THR A 83 0.59 -15.50 4.44
C THR A 83 1.49 -14.98 3.31
N GLY A 84 1.25 -15.39 2.07
CA GLY A 84 1.88 -14.83 0.88
C GLY A 84 1.59 -13.34 0.68
N MET A 85 0.53 -12.80 1.30
CA MET A 85 0.28 -11.36 1.32
C MET A 85 1.46 -10.57 1.90
N PHE A 86 2.20 -11.16 2.85
CA PHE A 86 3.35 -10.52 3.47
C PHE A 86 4.56 -10.37 2.56
N TRP A 87 4.68 -11.18 1.50
CA TRP A 87 5.90 -11.19 0.68
C TRP A 87 6.21 -9.82 0.08
N ARG A 88 5.19 -9.08 -0.38
CA ARG A 88 5.38 -7.72 -0.89
C ARG A 88 6.02 -6.79 0.13
N PHE A 89 5.72 -6.94 1.42
CA PHE A 89 6.28 -6.09 2.49
C PHE A 89 7.78 -6.28 2.70
N LEU A 90 8.36 -7.38 2.22
CA LEU A 90 9.80 -7.62 2.34
C LEU A 90 10.64 -6.61 1.55
N ALA A 91 10.05 -5.89 0.59
CA ALA A 91 10.73 -4.77 -0.06
C ALA A 91 11.11 -3.63 0.91
N ALA A 92 10.44 -3.49 2.06
CA ALA A 92 10.83 -2.49 3.08
C ALA A 92 12.09 -2.87 3.87
N ALA A 93 12.46 -4.16 3.91
CA ALA A 93 13.70 -4.61 4.53
C ALA A 93 14.90 -4.58 3.57
N ASP A 94 14.67 -4.39 2.26
CA ASP A 94 15.74 -4.34 1.27
C ASP A 94 16.55 -3.06 1.44
N ARG A 95 17.86 -3.21 1.74
CA ARG A 95 18.77 -2.10 2.00
C ARG A 95 19.08 -1.26 0.76
N ALA A 96 18.85 -1.81 -0.44
CA ALA A 96 19.03 -1.07 -1.69
C ALA A 96 17.81 -0.19 -2.03
N VAL A 97 16.67 -0.43 -1.39
CA VAL A 97 15.41 0.24 -1.72
C VAL A 97 15.28 1.55 -0.93
N ASP A 98 15.10 2.64 -1.67
CA ASP A 98 14.95 3.99 -1.12
C ASP A 98 13.48 4.34 -0.85
N VAL A 99 12.56 3.75 -1.63
CA VAL A 99 11.11 3.84 -1.44
C VAL A 99 10.45 2.53 -1.86
N ALA A 100 9.57 1.99 -1.02
CA ALA A 100 8.68 0.88 -1.37
C ALA A 100 7.22 1.31 -1.23
N ILE A 101 6.40 1.02 -2.24
CA ILE A 101 4.94 1.07 -2.17
C ILE A 101 4.38 -0.34 -2.38
N PHE A 102 3.29 -0.68 -1.71
CA PHE A 102 2.73 -2.03 -1.73
C PHE A 102 1.36 -2.00 -2.37
N ARG A 103 1.13 -2.87 -3.35
CA ARG A 103 -0.09 -2.88 -4.16
C ARG A 103 -0.61 -4.30 -4.31
N ASP A 104 -1.94 -4.42 -4.36
CA ASP A 104 -2.60 -5.67 -4.69
C ASP A 104 -2.65 -5.81 -6.22
N THR A 105 -2.55 -7.05 -6.72
CA THR A 105 -2.53 -7.30 -8.17
C THR A 105 -3.90 -7.09 -8.83
N ASP A 106 -4.98 -7.17 -8.06
CA ASP A 106 -6.34 -6.92 -8.55
C ASP A 106 -6.73 -5.43 -8.57
N SER A 107 -5.85 -4.53 -8.14
CA SER A 107 -6.06 -3.08 -8.21
C SER A 107 -5.13 -2.44 -9.24
N ARG A 108 -5.69 -1.68 -10.18
CA ARG A 108 -4.90 -1.06 -11.26
C ARG A 108 -4.15 0.19 -10.76
N LEU A 109 -2.88 0.29 -11.15
CA LEU A 109 -2.10 1.51 -10.95
C LEU A 109 -2.75 2.69 -11.69
N GLY A 110 -2.84 3.85 -11.03
CA GLY A 110 -3.55 5.00 -11.58
C GLY A 110 -2.96 6.37 -11.25
N ALA A 111 -3.32 7.37 -12.05
CA ALA A 111 -2.81 8.75 -11.87
C ALA A 111 -3.20 9.38 -10.52
N ARG A 112 -4.35 9.01 -9.95
CA ARG A 112 -4.81 9.50 -8.64
C ARG A 112 -3.90 9.05 -7.51
N GLU A 113 -3.51 7.76 -7.50
CA GLU A 113 -2.56 7.26 -6.50
C GLU A 113 -1.17 7.85 -6.72
N ARG A 114 -0.76 8.03 -7.98
CA ARG A 114 0.54 8.58 -8.30
C ARG A 114 0.69 10.00 -7.75
N ALA A 115 -0.32 10.83 -7.95
CA ALA A 115 -0.34 12.19 -7.41
C ALA A 115 -0.23 12.19 -5.87
N ALA A 116 -0.91 11.26 -5.18
CA ALA A 116 -0.80 11.13 -3.73
C ALA A 116 0.59 10.65 -3.27
N VAL A 117 1.20 9.72 -4.01
CA VAL A 117 2.58 9.26 -3.75
C VAL A 117 3.58 10.39 -3.99
N ASP A 118 3.46 11.16 -5.08
CA ASP A 118 4.32 12.32 -5.34
C ASP A 118 4.20 13.38 -4.24
N ALA A 119 2.97 13.67 -3.79
CA ALA A 119 2.74 14.60 -2.69
C ALA A 119 3.40 14.12 -1.38
N TRP A 120 3.37 12.82 -1.09
CA TRP A 120 4.13 12.26 0.03
C TRP A 120 5.64 12.36 -0.18
N LEU A 121 6.14 12.02 -1.37
CA LEU A 121 7.58 12.02 -1.68
C LEU A 121 8.20 13.42 -1.65
N ALA A 122 7.40 14.46 -1.83
CA ALA A 122 7.79 15.85 -1.63
C ALA A 122 8.02 16.24 -0.15
N THR A 123 7.68 15.37 0.80
CA THR A 123 7.90 15.55 2.25
C THR A 123 9.04 14.67 2.76
N ASP A 124 9.50 14.91 3.98
CA ASP A 124 10.44 14.05 4.70
C ASP A 124 9.76 12.89 5.46
N ARG A 125 8.43 12.77 5.37
CA ARG A 125 7.68 11.81 6.18
C ARG A 125 8.05 10.36 5.83
N PRO A 126 8.20 9.48 6.83
CA PRO A 126 8.70 8.13 6.63
C PRO A 126 7.75 7.18 5.88
N ALA A 127 6.45 7.45 5.91
CA ALA A 127 5.45 6.53 5.37
C ALA A 127 4.22 7.26 4.83
N HIS A 128 3.44 6.55 4.02
CA HIS A 128 2.23 7.03 3.38
C HIS A 128 1.13 5.98 3.39
N VAL A 129 -0.09 6.44 3.63
CA VAL A 129 -1.30 5.61 3.65
C VAL A 129 -2.39 6.25 2.78
N MET A 130 -3.15 5.43 2.05
CA MET A 130 -4.28 5.87 1.23
C MET A 130 -5.57 5.11 1.59
N ARG A 131 -6.67 5.84 1.78
CA ARG A 131 -8.03 5.28 1.96
C ARG A 131 -9.02 6.08 1.12
N ASP A 132 -9.41 5.53 -0.02
CA ASP A 132 -10.16 6.26 -1.05
C ASP A 132 -11.60 5.74 -1.25
N HIS A 133 -12.07 4.87 -0.35
CA HIS A 133 -13.41 4.29 -0.36
C HIS A 133 -14.00 4.18 1.06
N PRO A 134 -15.34 4.27 1.25
CA PRO A 134 -16.00 4.03 2.54
C PRO A 134 -15.73 2.68 3.21
N MET A 135 -15.35 1.66 2.44
CA MET A 135 -14.99 0.32 2.93
C MET A 135 -13.50 0.18 3.25
N HIS A 136 -12.69 1.23 3.07
CA HIS A 136 -11.28 1.23 3.43
C HIS A 136 -11.12 1.60 4.91
N ASP A 137 -11.83 0.88 5.78
CA ASP A 137 -12.08 1.24 7.18
C ASP A 137 -11.06 0.68 8.18
N VAL A 138 -9.96 0.14 7.68
CA VAL A 138 -8.80 -0.26 8.48
C VAL A 138 -7.74 0.86 8.57
N PRO A 139 -6.83 0.85 9.56
CA PRO A 139 -5.81 1.88 9.69
C PRO A 139 -4.86 1.99 8.49
N ILE A 140 -4.48 0.85 7.91
CA ILE A 140 -3.63 0.72 6.71
C ILE A 140 -4.17 -0.46 5.91
N LEU A 141 -4.43 -0.27 4.62
CA LEU A 141 -4.77 -1.38 3.72
C LEU A 141 -3.51 -2.01 3.15
N GLY A 142 -3.52 -3.33 2.98
CA GLY A 142 -2.36 -4.10 2.51
C GLY A 142 -1.80 -3.62 1.17
N GLY A 143 -2.69 -3.23 0.25
CA GLY A 143 -2.34 -2.72 -1.07
C GLY A 143 -2.30 -1.20 -1.21
N MET A 144 -2.41 -0.40 -0.15
CA MET A 144 -2.55 1.07 -0.29
C MET A 144 -1.67 1.85 0.70
N TRP A 145 -0.41 1.44 0.82
CA TRP A 145 0.58 2.14 1.64
C TRP A 145 1.98 2.12 1.03
N GLY A 146 2.89 2.86 1.64
CA GLY A 146 4.30 2.92 1.27
C GLY A 146 5.17 3.43 2.40
N VAL A 147 6.47 3.17 2.28
CA VAL A 147 7.49 3.51 3.28
C VAL A 147 8.82 3.85 2.62
N ARG A 148 9.57 4.78 3.22
CA ARG A 148 10.94 5.10 2.82
C ARG A 148 11.91 3.99 3.27
N GLY A 149 13.01 3.85 2.54
CA GLY A 149 14.08 2.92 2.82
C GLY A 149 14.64 3.08 4.23
N GLY A 150 14.95 1.95 4.88
CA GLY A 150 15.56 1.93 6.22
C GLY A 150 14.63 2.28 7.38
N ILE A 151 13.34 2.57 7.15
CA ILE A 151 12.38 2.84 8.24
C ILE A 151 11.89 1.55 8.93
N LEU A 152 11.74 0.46 8.16
CA LEU A 152 11.27 -0.84 8.68
C LEU A 152 12.25 -1.98 8.32
N PRO A 153 13.54 -1.88 8.70
CA PRO A 153 14.53 -2.89 8.35
C PRO A 153 14.27 -4.25 9.02
N ASP A 154 13.48 -4.27 10.09
CA ASP A 154 13.13 -5.45 10.88
C ASP A 154 11.83 -6.14 10.42
N ILE A 155 11.12 -5.62 9.40
CA ILE A 155 9.79 -6.12 9.03
C ILE A 155 9.78 -7.62 8.68
N ALA A 156 10.85 -8.12 8.08
CA ALA A 156 10.99 -9.55 7.78
C ALA A 156 11.00 -10.41 9.05
N ALA A 157 11.70 -9.96 10.10
CA ALA A 157 11.72 -10.63 11.40
C ALA A 157 10.37 -10.52 12.11
N LEU A 158 9.69 -9.37 12.01
CA LEU A 158 8.34 -9.19 12.56
C LEU A 158 7.32 -10.12 11.91
N ILE A 159 7.39 -10.30 10.59
CA ILE A 159 6.53 -11.24 9.86
C ILE A 159 6.86 -12.67 10.29
N GLY A 160 8.15 -13.04 10.32
CA GLY A 160 8.60 -14.40 10.67
C GLY A 160 8.34 -14.81 12.12
N GLY A 161 8.21 -13.85 13.03
CA GLY A 161 7.90 -14.11 14.45
C GLY A 161 6.42 -14.35 14.74
N ARG A 162 5.53 -14.24 13.74
CA ARG A 162 4.09 -14.46 13.92
C ARG A 162 3.73 -15.95 13.77
N PRO A 163 2.69 -16.42 14.47
CA PRO A 163 2.09 -17.71 14.15
C PRO A 163 1.69 -17.77 12.68
N ARG A 164 1.99 -18.90 12.03
CA ARG A 164 1.59 -19.12 10.64
C ARG A 164 0.10 -19.45 10.60
N GLU A 165 -0.72 -18.43 10.37
CA GLU A 165 -2.16 -18.56 10.20
C GLU A 165 -2.53 -18.12 8.78
N ALA A 166 -3.16 -18.99 8.00
CA ALA A 166 -3.60 -18.62 6.65
C ALA A 166 -5.07 -18.18 6.70
N ARG A 167 -5.33 -16.89 6.91
CA ARG A 167 -6.69 -16.34 6.92
C ARG A 167 -6.79 -14.98 6.25
N TRP A 168 -8.02 -14.67 5.83
CA TRP A 168 -8.37 -13.39 5.22
C TRP A 168 -8.00 -12.21 6.14
N GLN A 169 -7.56 -11.11 5.55
CA GLN A 169 -7.12 -9.87 6.22
C GLN A 169 -5.89 -9.94 7.14
N ILE A 170 -5.16 -11.07 7.16
CA ILE A 170 -4.02 -11.22 8.07
C ILE A 170 -2.93 -10.14 7.89
N ASP A 171 -2.75 -9.65 6.67
CA ASP A 171 -1.81 -8.58 6.37
C ASP A 171 -2.26 -7.23 6.94
N GLN A 172 -3.54 -6.89 6.80
CA GLN A 172 -4.10 -5.65 7.35
C GLN A 172 -4.10 -5.64 8.88
N GLU A 173 -4.32 -6.78 9.52
CA GLU A 173 -4.22 -6.91 10.98
C GLU A 173 -2.79 -6.71 11.47
N PHE A 174 -1.82 -7.36 10.83
CA PHE A 174 -0.40 -7.10 11.11
C PHE A 174 -0.05 -5.62 10.95
N LEU A 175 -0.53 -4.99 9.87
CA LEU A 175 -0.32 -3.57 9.67
C LEU A 175 -0.98 -2.72 10.76
N ALA A 176 -2.18 -3.07 11.22
CA ALA A 176 -2.91 -2.34 12.26
C ALA A 176 -2.27 -2.50 13.65
N GLU A 177 -1.83 -3.71 13.99
CA GLU A 177 -1.33 -4.06 15.33
C GLU A 177 0.16 -3.78 15.50
N THR A 178 0.95 -3.95 14.43
CA THR A 178 2.41 -3.88 14.52
C THR A 178 2.98 -2.62 13.87
N ILE A 179 2.56 -2.30 12.64
CA ILE A 179 3.17 -1.21 11.86
C ILE A 179 2.55 0.14 12.20
N ALA A 180 1.22 0.21 12.31
CA ALA A 180 0.51 1.46 12.58
C ALA A 180 0.96 2.13 13.89
N PRO A 181 1.10 1.44 15.03
CA PRO A 181 1.55 2.07 16.26
C PRO A 181 2.94 2.72 16.15
N ARG A 182 3.82 2.19 15.28
CA ARG A 182 5.19 2.71 15.07
C ARG A 182 5.21 3.98 14.21
N LEU A 183 4.32 4.08 13.21
CA LEU A 183 4.42 5.09 12.15
C LEU A 183 3.29 6.12 12.15
N ARG A 184 2.18 5.89 12.87
CA ARG A 184 0.95 6.69 12.76
C ARG A 184 1.14 8.18 13.01
N ARG A 185 2.05 8.55 13.92
CA ARG A 185 2.35 9.96 14.23
C ARG A 185 3.15 10.67 13.13
N GLN A 186 3.76 9.91 12.22
CA GLN A 186 4.76 10.40 11.28
C GLN A 186 4.35 10.22 9.82
N TRP A 187 3.39 9.36 9.48
CA TRP A 187 2.99 9.20 8.08
C TRP A 187 2.22 10.39 7.53
N ILE A 188 2.18 10.49 6.19
CA ILE A 188 1.17 11.25 5.46
C ILE A 188 -0.01 10.32 5.16
N GLU A 189 -1.23 10.82 5.30
CA GLU A 189 -2.43 10.09 4.91
C GLU A 189 -3.23 10.88 3.88
N HIS A 190 -3.64 10.19 2.81
CA HIS A 190 -4.62 10.69 1.85
C HIS A 190 -5.88 9.85 2.02
N ASP A 191 -6.84 10.43 2.74
CA ASP A 191 -8.03 9.76 3.19
C ASP A 191 -9.16 10.78 3.40
N GLU A 192 -10.00 10.90 2.39
CA GLU A 192 -11.14 11.80 2.39
C GLU A 192 -12.26 11.34 3.32
N TYR A 193 -12.25 10.08 3.72
CA TYR A 193 -13.31 9.49 4.52
C TYR A 193 -12.97 9.62 6.00
N PHE A 194 -11.93 8.97 6.51
CA PHE A 194 -11.72 8.84 7.95
C PHE A 194 -10.87 9.97 8.53
N ALA A 195 -9.80 10.38 7.83
CA ALA A 195 -8.91 11.47 8.24
C ALA A 195 -9.34 12.86 7.73
N ARG A 196 -10.21 12.92 6.71
CA ARG A 196 -10.60 14.14 5.99
C ARG A 196 -9.43 14.83 5.28
N MET A 197 -8.39 14.08 4.97
CA MET A 197 -7.23 14.52 4.22
C MET A 197 -7.46 14.26 2.74
N LYS A 198 -7.60 15.32 1.93
CA LYS A 198 -7.93 15.20 0.51
C LYS A 198 -6.82 14.56 -0.29
N PHE A 199 -7.17 13.83 -1.34
CA PHE A 199 -6.21 13.50 -2.39
C PHE A 199 -5.79 14.77 -3.14
N PRO A 200 -4.57 14.82 -3.74
CA PRO A 200 -4.12 16.00 -4.48
C PRO A 200 -4.91 16.27 -5.76
N THR A 201 -5.63 15.26 -6.25
CA THR A 201 -6.47 15.35 -7.46
C THR A 201 -7.94 15.14 -7.11
N VAL A 202 -8.83 15.59 -7.99
CA VAL A 202 -10.27 15.30 -7.89
C VAL A 202 -10.55 13.91 -8.47
N ARG A 203 -11.47 13.17 -7.84
CA ARG A 203 -11.91 11.85 -8.32
C ARG A 203 -12.54 11.97 -9.72
N ARG A 204 -12.14 11.09 -10.64
CA ARG A 204 -12.79 10.95 -11.95
C ARG A 204 -13.89 9.90 -11.87
N GLY A 205 -15.11 10.28 -12.25
CA GLY A 205 -16.27 9.40 -12.18
C GLY A 205 -16.45 8.78 -10.79
N ARG A 206 -16.54 7.45 -10.76
CA ARG A 206 -16.65 6.63 -9.54
C ARG A 206 -15.40 5.78 -9.31
N GLU A 207 -14.27 6.08 -9.94
CA GLU A 207 -13.04 5.31 -9.74
C GLU A 207 -12.44 5.63 -8.37
N TYR A 208 -11.72 4.69 -7.76
CA TYR A 208 -10.99 4.94 -6.52
C TYR A 208 -9.68 4.15 -6.43
N VAL A 209 -8.74 4.67 -5.64
CA VAL A 209 -7.46 3.99 -5.41
C VAL A 209 -7.69 2.72 -4.59
N GLY A 210 -7.19 1.59 -5.08
CA GLY A 210 -7.45 0.26 -4.49
C GLY A 210 -8.78 -0.36 -4.95
N GLN A 211 -9.34 0.10 -6.07
CA GLN A 211 -10.52 -0.51 -6.67
C GLN A 211 -10.17 -1.88 -7.25
N PRO A 212 -10.85 -2.97 -6.85
CA PRO A 212 -10.60 -4.28 -7.39
C PRO A 212 -11.24 -4.43 -8.77
N PHE A 213 -10.53 -5.11 -9.67
CA PHE A 213 -10.95 -5.42 -11.03
C PHE A 213 -10.97 -6.94 -11.25
N ASP A 214 -11.80 -7.40 -12.17
CA ASP A 214 -11.71 -8.75 -12.73
C ASP A 214 -10.60 -8.87 -13.79
N GLU A 215 -10.46 -10.05 -14.38
CA GLU A 215 -9.52 -10.35 -15.47
C GLU A 215 -9.83 -9.61 -16.78
N HIS A 216 -10.99 -8.98 -16.91
CA HIS A 216 -11.44 -8.24 -18.08
C HIS A 216 -11.40 -6.72 -17.88
N ASP A 217 -10.67 -6.27 -16.85
CA ASP A 217 -10.54 -4.86 -16.48
C ASP A 217 -11.90 -4.19 -16.15
N ARG A 218 -12.86 -4.97 -15.63
CA ARG A 218 -14.13 -4.44 -15.11
C ARG A 218 -14.05 -4.28 -13.60
N PRO A 219 -14.49 -3.13 -13.06
CA PRO A 219 -14.48 -2.92 -11.61
C PRO A 219 -15.48 -3.83 -10.91
N LEU A 220 -15.02 -4.56 -9.88
CA LEU A 220 -15.85 -5.48 -9.09
C LEU A 220 -16.73 -4.76 -8.07
N LEU A 221 -16.28 -3.59 -7.61
CA LEU A 221 -17.04 -2.76 -6.69
C LEU A 221 -17.31 -1.40 -7.33
N PRO A 222 -18.56 -0.91 -7.28
CA PRO A 222 -18.84 0.43 -7.70
C PRO A 222 -18.19 1.39 -6.70
N GLY A 223 -17.57 2.46 -7.19
CA GLY A 223 -17.05 3.44 -6.24
C GLY A 223 -18.16 4.26 -5.58
N PRO A 224 -17.76 5.13 -4.65
CA PRO A 224 -18.66 5.68 -3.67
C PRO A 224 -19.60 6.71 -4.29
N THR A 225 -20.87 6.64 -3.91
CA THR A 225 -21.88 7.65 -4.24
C THR A 225 -21.76 8.88 -3.35
N THR A 226 -22.34 10.00 -3.79
CA THR A 226 -22.50 11.20 -2.96
C THR A 226 -23.27 10.91 -1.68
N LEU A 227 -24.26 10.01 -1.72
CA LEU A 227 -25.07 9.62 -0.57
C LEU A 227 -24.25 8.82 0.44
N GLU A 228 -23.52 7.78 0.02
CA GLU A 228 -22.67 6.99 0.92
C GLU A 228 -21.59 7.84 1.58
N ARG A 229 -21.01 8.79 0.83
CA ARG A 229 -20.07 9.77 1.39
C ARG A 229 -20.72 10.62 2.48
N ARG A 230 -21.95 11.10 2.28
CA ARG A 230 -22.71 11.89 3.27
C ARG A 230 -23.14 11.07 4.49
N LEU A 231 -23.64 9.85 4.28
CA LEU A 231 -24.08 8.97 5.37
C LEU A 231 -22.91 8.57 6.27
N ARG A 232 -21.75 8.23 5.70
CA ARG A 232 -20.56 7.92 6.51
C ARG A 232 -19.99 9.15 7.22
N GLN A 233 -20.11 10.34 6.63
CA GLN A 233 -19.79 11.58 7.33
C GLN A 233 -20.72 11.78 8.54
N ALA A 234 -22.04 11.70 8.32
CA ALA A 234 -23.05 11.88 9.36
C ALA A 234 -22.93 10.85 10.50
N ALA A 235 -22.77 9.56 10.20
CA ALA A 235 -22.61 8.50 11.21
C ALA A 235 -21.40 8.72 12.12
N ARG A 236 -20.33 9.34 11.59
CA ARG A 236 -19.14 9.68 12.39
C ARG A 236 -19.28 10.97 13.18
N ASP A 237 -19.94 11.98 12.63
CA ASP A 237 -20.24 13.20 13.40
C ASP A 237 -21.08 12.84 14.63
N VAL A 238 -22.05 11.92 14.48
CA VAL A 238 -22.80 11.34 15.59
C VAL A 238 -21.89 10.58 16.55
N ARG A 239 -21.04 9.65 16.07
CA ARG A 239 -20.13 8.90 16.94
C ARG A 239 -19.17 9.81 17.72
N ARG A 240 -18.63 10.86 17.08
CA ARG A 240 -17.74 11.84 17.70
C ARG A 240 -18.43 12.67 18.79
N VAL A 241 -19.69 13.03 18.60
CA VAL A 241 -20.51 13.68 19.64
C VAL A 241 -20.73 12.73 20.82
N LEU A 242 -21.01 11.46 20.54
CA LEU A 242 -21.27 10.45 21.58
C LEU A 242 -20.02 10.01 22.35
N THR A 243 -18.84 10.06 21.73
CA THR A 243 -17.56 9.66 22.35
C THR A 243 -16.68 10.84 22.77
N ALA A 244 -17.16 12.08 22.63
CA ALA A 244 -16.43 13.23 23.15
C ALA A 244 -16.38 13.15 24.68
N PRO A 245 -15.21 13.29 25.33
CA PRO A 245 -15.16 13.41 26.78
C PRO A 245 -16.07 14.57 27.20
N LEU A 246 -16.94 14.34 28.18
CA LEU A 246 -17.67 15.40 28.85
C LEU A 246 -16.63 16.38 29.39
N LEU A 247 -16.37 17.46 28.66
CA LEU A 247 -15.63 18.60 29.20
C LEU A 247 -16.41 19.01 30.44
N SER A 248 -15.80 18.80 31.60
CA SER A 248 -16.33 19.24 32.88
C SER A 248 -16.71 20.70 32.72
N ARG A 249 -18.00 20.97 32.81
CA ARG A 249 -18.49 22.33 33.03
C ARG A 249 -17.97 22.72 34.41
N GLY A 250 -16.76 23.29 34.43
CA GLY A 250 -16.23 23.98 35.59
C GLY A 250 -17.22 25.07 35.95
N SER A 251 -17.90 24.89 37.08
CA SER A 251 -18.68 25.95 37.71
C SER A 251 -17.72 27.10 38.00
N ARG A 252 -18.00 28.25 37.39
CA ARG A 252 -17.44 29.53 37.83
C ARG A 252 -18.29 30.03 39.01
N ALA A 253 -17.57 30.57 40.00
CA ALA A 253 -18.03 31.21 41.24
C ALA A 253 -18.51 30.26 42.33
#